data_AF-A0A7V9VTZ9-F1
#
_entry.id   AF-A0A7V9VTZ9-F1
#
_cell.length_a   1.000
_cell.length_b   1.000
_cell.length_c   1.000
_cell.angle_alpha   90.00
_cell.angle_beta   90.00
_cell.angle_gamma   90.00
#
_symmetry.space_group_name_H-M   'P 1'
#
loop_
_entity.id
_entity.type
_entity.pdbx_description
1 polymer ?
#
loop_
_entity_poly.entity_id
_entity_poly.type
_entity_poly.pdbx_seq_one_letter_code
_entity_poly.pdbx_strand_id
1 'polypeptide(L)'
;MNLSSGTAVKHSELPETPHELPVDRTRIDALLERIRQGENVTLLDEFLIAVDWRGAFGGEGGDSIDAEDIGRLIAYYREKFSDVGPVYLAELMSTEFMTELRARGDVVFSKRLLEIGRSEPELWKEIRSFFRRKEFATAMLVNAHRQRQES
;
A
#
# COMPACT_ATOMS: atom_id res chain seq x y z
N MET A 1 -30.77 6.78 4.12
CA MET A 1 -30.08 6.67 5.43
C MET A 1 -29.28 7.95 5.58
N ASN A 2 -29.69 8.84 6.48
CA ASN A 2 -29.14 10.19 6.60
C ASN A 2 -27.81 10.15 7.36
N LEU A 3 -26.73 10.53 6.67
CA LEU A 3 -25.46 10.91 7.29
C LEU A 3 -25.61 12.37 7.72
N SER A 4 -25.60 12.65 9.01
CA SER A 4 -25.58 14.01 9.55
C SER A 4 -24.41 14.17 10.51
N SER A 5 -23.63 15.23 10.23
CA SER A 5 -22.58 15.87 11.03
C SER A 5 -21.36 15.04 11.43
N GLY A 6 -20.54 14.77 10.43
CA GLY A 6 -19.10 14.57 10.49
C GLY A 6 -18.64 14.70 9.04
N THR A 7 -17.68 15.57 8.75
CA THR A 7 -17.21 15.95 7.40
C THR A 7 -17.40 14.84 6.38
N ALA A 8 -18.42 14.98 5.53
CA ALA A 8 -18.78 13.98 4.54
C ALA A 8 -17.67 13.92 3.51
N VAL A 9 -16.77 12.95 3.64
CA VAL A 9 -15.80 12.60 2.60
C VAL A 9 -16.61 12.35 1.35
N LYS A 10 -16.47 13.22 0.34
CA LYS A 10 -17.19 13.07 -0.92
C LYS A 10 -16.73 11.77 -1.55
N HIS A 11 -17.68 10.93 -1.99
CA HIS A 11 -17.38 9.67 -2.68
C HIS A 11 -16.40 9.81 -3.86
N SER A 12 -16.26 11.01 -4.46
CA SER A 12 -15.31 11.30 -5.54
C SER A 12 -13.85 11.48 -5.10
N GLU A 13 -13.54 11.41 -3.81
CA GLU A 13 -12.19 11.60 -3.24
C GLU A 13 -11.68 10.34 -2.52
N LEU A 14 -12.46 9.25 -2.51
CA LEU A 14 -12.03 7.99 -1.90
C LEU A 14 -11.06 7.26 -2.84
N PRO A 15 -9.90 6.82 -2.35
CA PRO A 15 -9.03 5.89 -3.05
C PRO A 15 -9.79 4.70 -3.64
N GLU A 16 -9.54 4.41 -4.92
CA GLU A 16 -10.19 3.35 -5.69
C GLU A 16 -9.36 2.06 -5.73
N THR A 17 -8.07 2.17 -5.45
CA THR A 17 -7.14 1.05 -5.49
C THR A 17 -6.20 1.06 -4.28
N PRO A 18 -5.64 -0.09 -3.88
CA PRO A 18 -4.74 -0.13 -2.72
C PRO A 18 -3.53 0.81 -2.83
N HIS A 19 -3.02 1.06 -4.03
CA HIS A 19 -1.81 1.88 -4.22
C HIS A 19 -2.04 3.39 -4.04
N GLU A 20 -3.30 3.83 -4.00
CA GLU A 20 -3.67 5.23 -3.74
C GLU A 20 -3.71 5.53 -2.24
N LEU A 21 -3.75 4.51 -1.37
CA LEU A 21 -3.74 4.70 0.07
C LEU A 21 -2.31 4.98 0.57
N PRO A 22 -2.11 6.03 1.39
CA PRO A 22 -0.81 6.29 1.98
C PRO A 22 -0.49 5.24 3.04
N VAL A 23 0.73 4.69 2.99
CA VAL A 23 1.18 3.63 3.88
C VAL A 23 2.24 4.18 4.85
N ASP A 24 2.06 3.87 6.13
CA ASP A 24 3.09 4.03 7.16
C ASP A 24 4.14 2.92 7.01
N ARG A 25 5.27 3.29 6.42
CA ARG A 25 6.37 2.39 6.09
C ARG A 25 7.02 1.74 7.32
N THR A 26 6.92 2.37 8.49
CA THR A 26 7.45 1.79 9.74
C THR A 26 6.67 0.52 10.12
N ARG A 27 5.37 0.49 9.82
CA ARG A 27 4.52 -0.69 10.07
C ARG A 27 4.83 -1.83 9.11
N ILE A 28 5.19 -1.51 7.87
CA ILE A 28 5.62 -2.50 6.88
C ILE A 28 6.93 -3.17 7.32
N ASP A 29 7.90 -2.38 7.80
CA ASP A 29 9.16 -2.90 8.35
C ASP A 29 8.90 -3.85 9.54
N ALA A 30 8.07 -3.42 10.49
CA ALA A 30 7.68 -4.26 11.64
C ALA A 30 6.95 -5.55 11.23
N LEU A 31 6.11 -5.51 10.19
CA LEU A 31 5.45 -6.69 9.64
C LEU A 31 6.47 -7.69 9.08
N LEU A 32 7.48 -7.25 8.34
CA LEU A 32 8.47 -8.18 7.78
C LEU A 32 9.29 -8.84 8.88
N GLU A 33 9.60 -8.13 9.97
CA GLU A 33 10.26 -8.74 11.12
C GLU A 33 9.40 -9.83 11.78
N ARG A 34 8.10 -9.57 11.95
CA ARG A 34 7.11 -10.54 12.45
C ARG A 34 7.03 -11.79 11.57
N ILE A 35 6.91 -11.62 10.26
CA ILE A 35 6.87 -12.74 9.30
C ILE A 35 8.18 -13.53 9.32
N ARG A 36 9.33 -12.85 9.44
CA ARG A 36 10.64 -13.50 9.58
C ARG A 36 10.74 -14.38 10.83
N GLN A 37 10.01 -14.04 11.88
CA GLN A 37 9.89 -14.83 13.11
C GLN A 37 8.88 -15.98 13.00
N GLY A 38 8.25 -16.16 11.83
CA GLY A 38 7.33 -17.26 11.54
C GLY A 38 5.86 -16.93 11.77
N GLU A 39 5.50 -15.65 11.92
CA GLU A 39 4.11 -15.24 12.05
C GLU A 39 3.34 -15.46 10.72
N ASN A 40 2.15 -16.07 10.82
CA ASN A 40 1.23 -16.20 9.70
C ASN A 40 0.24 -15.03 9.73
N VAL A 41 0.06 -14.37 8.59
CA VAL A 41 -0.76 -13.15 8.50
C VAL A 41 -1.72 -13.18 7.32
N THR A 42 -2.76 -12.37 7.40
CA THR A 42 -3.62 -12.03 6.26
C THR A 42 -3.14 -10.72 5.65
N LEU A 43 -2.58 -10.76 4.44
CA LEU A 43 -1.92 -9.59 3.84
C LEU A 43 -2.84 -8.38 3.65
N LEU A 44 -4.14 -8.60 3.37
CA LEU A 44 -5.09 -7.49 3.25
C LEU A 44 -5.27 -6.78 4.59
N ASP A 45 -5.38 -7.54 5.69
CA ASP A 45 -5.53 -6.95 7.02
C ASP A 45 -4.28 -6.19 7.44
N GLU A 46 -3.10 -6.77 7.23
CA GLU A 46 -1.83 -6.12 7.55
C GLU A 46 -1.60 -4.87 6.68
N PHE A 47 -1.99 -4.90 5.41
CA PHE A 47 -1.99 -3.72 4.56
C PHE A 47 -2.88 -2.61 5.14
N LEU A 48 -4.12 -2.91 5.49
CA LEU A 48 -5.06 -1.92 6.05
C LEU A 48 -4.61 -1.40 7.43
N ILE A 49 -3.92 -2.22 8.22
CA ILE A 49 -3.29 -1.80 9.49
C ILE A 49 -2.12 -0.84 9.24
N ALA A 50 -1.42 -0.99 8.11
CA ALA A 50 -0.30 -0.17 7.71
C ALA A 50 -0.71 1.16 7.05
N VAL A 51 -1.97 1.34 6.65
CA VAL A 51 -2.43 2.60 6.05
C VAL A 51 -2.43 3.74 7.09
N ASP A 52 -1.92 4.90 6.69
CA ASP A 52 -2.01 6.14 7.49
C ASP A 52 -3.38 6.80 7.31
N TRP A 53 -4.40 6.22 7.95
CA TRP A 53 -5.78 6.70 7.85
C TRP A 53 -5.95 8.15 8.32
N ARG A 54 -5.20 8.55 9.35
CA ARG A 54 -5.28 9.90 9.90
C ARG A 54 -4.64 10.93 8.96
N GLY A 55 -3.50 10.60 8.36
CA GLY A 55 -2.90 11.42 7.32
C GLY A 55 -3.74 11.48 6.04
N ALA A 56 -4.44 10.39 5.70
CA ALA A 56 -5.24 10.29 4.48
C ALA A 56 -6.58 11.07 4.55
N PHE A 57 -7.26 11.02 5.69
CA PHE A 57 -8.64 11.52 5.81
C PHE A 57 -8.85 12.52 6.96
N GLY A 58 -7.77 12.92 7.66
CA GLY A 58 -7.82 14.04 8.60
C GLY A 58 -8.01 15.37 7.86
N GLY A 59 -8.77 16.30 8.45
CA GLY A 59 -8.95 17.63 7.89
C GLY A 59 -7.73 18.53 8.10
N GLU A 60 -7.43 19.40 7.13
CA GLU A 60 -6.36 20.41 7.24
C GLU A 60 -6.54 21.38 8.43
N GLY A 61 -7.77 21.47 8.98
CA GLY A 61 -8.14 22.30 10.13
C GLY A 61 -7.94 21.67 11.51
N GLY A 62 -7.40 20.45 11.61
CA GLY A 62 -7.21 19.74 12.87
C GLY A 62 -8.35 18.80 13.29
N ASP A 63 -9.35 18.63 12.43
CA ASP A 63 -10.37 17.59 12.60
C ASP A 63 -9.73 16.22 12.36
N SER A 64 -9.40 15.51 13.43
CA SER A 64 -8.89 14.15 13.36
C SER A 64 -10.06 13.17 13.23
N ILE A 65 -9.97 12.24 12.29
CA ILE A 65 -10.85 11.07 12.30
C ILE A 65 -10.60 10.26 13.59
N ASP A 66 -11.68 9.81 14.22
CA ASP A 66 -11.59 9.05 15.46
C ASP A 66 -11.39 7.55 15.19
N ALA A 67 -11.29 6.75 16.25
CA ALA A 67 -11.08 5.31 16.12
C ALA A 67 -12.30 4.59 15.49
N GLU A 68 -13.51 5.12 15.65
CA GLU A 68 -14.72 4.56 15.07
C GLU A 68 -14.77 4.82 13.56
N ASP A 69 -14.41 6.02 13.13
CA ASP A 69 -14.24 6.38 11.71
C ASP A 69 -13.18 5.51 11.04
N ILE A 70 -12.02 5.34 11.67
CA ILE A 70 -10.95 4.45 11.17
C ILE A 70 -11.47 3.01 11.06
N GLY A 71 -12.19 2.52 12.07
CA GLY A 71 -12.78 1.18 12.03
C GLY A 71 -13.75 1.00 10.86
N ARG A 72 -14.56 2.02 10.57
CA ARG A 72 -15.48 2.03 9.42
C ARG A 72 -14.72 2.05 8.09
N LEU A 73 -13.65 2.83 7.96
CA LEU A 73 -12.80 2.86 6.77
C LEU A 73 -12.12 1.51 6.52
N ILE A 74 -11.57 0.89 7.57
CA ILE A 74 -10.96 -0.44 7.46
C ILE A 74 -12.00 -1.47 7.01
N ALA A 75 -13.19 -1.46 7.59
CA ALA A 75 -14.25 -2.38 7.18
C ALA A 75 -14.67 -2.16 5.72
N TYR A 76 -14.82 -0.91 5.31
CA TYR A 76 -15.14 -0.55 3.92
C TYR A 76 -14.07 -1.03 2.94
N TYR A 77 -12.79 -0.74 3.22
CA TYR A 77 -11.69 -1.11 2.32
C TYR A 77 -11.35 -2.60 2.34
N ARG A 78 -11.61 -3.30 3.46
CA ARG A 78 -11.53 -4.76 3.51
C ARG A 78 -12.51 -5.40 2.54
N GLU A 79 -13.76 -4.91 2.51
CA GLU A 79 -14.75 -5.39 1.56
C GLU A 79 -14.38 -4.99 0.12
N LYS A 80 -14.04 -3.71 -0.09
CA LYS A 80 -13.70 -3.14 -1.41
C LYS A 80 -12.54 -3.87 -2.09
N PHE A 81 -11.55 -4.32 -1.32
CA PHE A 81 -10.35 -4.96 -1.83
C PHE A 81 -10.31 -6.47 -1.55
N SER A 82 -11.45 -7.08 -1.23
CA SER A 82 -11.55 -8.51 -0.90
C SER A 82 -11.18 -9.43 -2.08
N ASP A 83 -11.30 -8.94 -3.31
CA ASP A 83 -10.93 -9.63 -4.55
C ASP A 83 -9.46 -9.42 -4.95
N VAL A 84 -8.74 -8.54 -4.25
CA VAL A 84 -7.32 -8.29 -4.49
C VAL A 84 -6.50 -9.47 -3.98
N GLY A 85 -5.87 -10.19 -4.91
CA GLY A 85 -5.09 -11.36 -4.57
C GLY A 85 -3.83 -11.04 -3.73
N PRO A 86 -3.41 -11.96 -2.85
CA PRO A 86 -2.36 -11.73 -1.86
C PRO A 86 -1.02 -11.31 -2.46
N VAL A 87 -0.68 -11.77 -3.67
CA VAL A 87 0.59 -11.42 -4.29
C VAL A 87 0.65 -9.96 -4.71
N TYR A 88 -0.47 -9.37 -5.16
CA TYR A 88 -0.51 -7.94 -5.48
C TYR A 88 -0.21 -7.09 -4.23
N LEU A 89 -0.80 -7.46 -3.09
CA LEU A 89 -0.55 -6.81 -1.81
C LEU A 89 0.91 -6.99 -1.36
N ALA A 90 1.48 -8.18 -1.53
CA ALA A 90 2.89 -8.42 -1.23
C ALA A 90 3.84 -7.53 -2.05
N GLU A 91 3.56 -7.35 -3.35
CA GLU A 91 4.34 -6.46 -4.23
C GLU A 91 4.20 -4.98 -3.84
N LEU A 92 3.00 -4.55 -3.46
CA LEU A 92 2.78 -3.19 -2.96
C LEU A 92 3.60 -2.94 -1.68
N MET A 93 3.51 -3.86 -0.71
CA MET A 93 4.19 -3.72 0.57
C MET A 93 5.72 -3.85 0.41
N SER A 94 6.20 -4.69 -0.51
CA SER A 94 7.64 -4.79 -0.82
C SER A 94 8.18 -3.49 -1.41
N THR A 95 7.40 -2.79 -2.25
CA THR A 95 7.77 -1.48 -2.80
C THR A 95 7.93 -0.43 -1.70
N GLU A 96 6.99 -0.37 -0.76
CA GLU A 96 7.05 0.56 0.37
C GLU A 96 8.23 0.25 1.30
N PHE A 97 8.49 -1.05 1.56
CA PHE A 97 9.67 -1.49 2.31
C PHE A 97 10.98 -1.08 1.64
N MET A 98 11.13 -1.32 0.34
CA MET A 98 12.33 -0.91 -0.40
C MET A 98 12.52 0.60 -0.41
N THR A 99 11.42 1.36 -0.46
CA THR A 99 11.44 2.82 -0.36
C THR A 99 11.95 3.28 1.00
N GLU A 100 11.55 2.60 2.07
CA GLU A 100 12.00 2.87 3.43
C GLU A 100 13.49 2.55 3.62
N LEU A 101 13.95 1.38 3.18
CA LEU A 101 15.38 1.02 3.23
C LEU A 101 16.24 2.03 2.48
N ARG A 102 15.75 2.55 1.36
CA ARG A 102 16.43 3.63 0.64
C ARG A 102 16.44 4.93 1.45
N ALA A 103 15.36 5.27 2.13
CA ALA A 103 15.27 6.49 2.94
C ALA A 103 16.22 6.45 4.15
N ARG A 104 16.38 5.29 4.78
CA ARG A 104 17.31 5.04 5.91
C ARG A 104 18.78 4.93 5.48
N GLY A 105 19.02 4.67 4.20
CA GLY A 105 20.37 4.52 3.64
C GLY A 105 20.89 3.09 3.63
N ASP A 106 20.07 2.11 4.00
CA ASP A 106 20.40 0.68 3.92
C ASP A 106 20.50 0.21 2.45
N VAL A 107 19.74 0.85 1.57
CA VAL A 107 19.88 0.72 0.11
C VAL A 107 20.41 2.03 -0.47
N VAL A 108 21.65 1.99 -0.98
CA VAL A 108 22.31 3.16 -1.56
C VAL A 108 22.33 3.03 -3.09
N PHE A 109 21.65 3.96 -3.75
CA PHE A 109 21.77 4.10 -5.20
C PHE A 109 23.09 4.78 -5.59
N SER A 110 23.67 4.33 -6.69
CA SER A 110 24.86 4.97 -7.24
C SER A 110 24.57 6.42 -7.61
N LYS A 111 25.61 7.28 -7.56
CA LYS A 111 25.48 8.70 -7.97
C LYS A 111 24.87 8.83 -9.36
N ARG A 112 25.28 7.96 -10.29
CA ARG A 112 24.78 7.94 -11.66
C ARG A 112 23.28 7.62 -11.73
N LEU A 113 22.80 6.68 -10.91
CA LEU A 113 21.38 6.35 -10.86
C LEU A 113 20.55 7.50 -10.27
N LEU A 114 21.06 8.18 -9.25
CA LEU A 114 20.43 9.37 -8.67
C LEU A 114 20.38 10.54 -9.66
N GLU A 115 21.43 10.70 -10.47
CA GLU A 115 21.46 11.70 -11.55
C GLU A 115 20.36 11.43 -12.56
N ILE A 116 20.22 10.20 -13.07
CA ILE A 116 19.15 9.82 -14.01
C ILE A 116 17.77 10.18 -13.45
N GLY A 117 17.50 9.84 -12.18
CA GLY A 117 16.22 10.19 -11.53
C GLY A 117 15.94 11.69 -11.44
N ARG A 118 16.97 12.55 -11.51
CA ARG A 118 16.84 14.01 -11.46
C ARG A 118 16.84 14.65 -12.85
N SER A 119 17.73 14.23 -13.74
CA SER A 119 17.91 14.84 -15.07
C SER A 119 17.02 14.24 -16.14
N GLU A 120 16.55 13.01 -15.96
CA GLU A 120 15.75 12.25 -16.93
C GLU A 120 14.49 11.64 -16.28
N PRO A 121 13.56 12.47 -15.77
CA PRO A 121 12.40 12.00 -15.01
C PRO A 121 11.46 11.10 -15.83
N GLU A 122 11.35 11.31 -17.14
CA GLU A 122 10.53 10.46 -18.01
C GLU A 122 11.15 9.07 -18.18
N LEU A 123 12.46 8.99 -18.40
CA LEU A 123 13.17 7.70 -18.41
C LEU A 123 13.02 6.96 -17.07
N TRP A 124 13.10 7.70 -15.96
CA TRP A 124 12.85 7.13 -14.63
C TRP A 124 11.44 6.57 -14.48
N LYS A 125 10.42 7.28 -14.99
CA LYS A 125 9.03 6.80 -15.01
C LYS A 125 8.88 5.53 -15.85
N GLU A 126 9.54 5.44 -17.00
CA GLU A 126 9.52 4.26 -17.86
C GLU A 126 10.10 3.03 -17.15
N ILE A 127 11.28 3.17 -16.54
CA ILE A 127 11.92 2.09 -15.78
C ILE A 127 10.99 1.62 -14.64
N ARG A 128 10.43 2.55 -13.86
CA ARG A 128 9.48 2.21 -12.79
C ARG A 128 8.20 1.56 -13.31
N SER A 129 7.72 1.97 -14.49
CA SER A 129 6.54 1.38 -15.12
C SER A 129 6.81 -0.07 -15.53
N PHE A 130 7.98 -0.36 -16.08
CA PHE A 130 8.38 -1.72 -16.44
C PHE A 130 8.38 -2.67 -15.23
N PHE A 131 9.06 -2.29 -14.15
CA PHE A 131 9.11 -3.13 -12.94
C PHE A 131 7.71 -3.35 -12.35
N ARG A 132 6.90 -2.29 -12.23
CA ARG A 132 5.51 -2.43 -11.76
C ARG A 132 4.67 -3.38 -12.60
N ARG A 133 4.77 -3.31 -13.92
CA ARG A 133 4.03 -4.23 -14.81
C ARG A 133 4.51 -5.67 -14.67
N LYS A 134 5.82 -5.88 -14.50
CA LYS A 134 6.40 -7.20 -14.25
C LYS A 134 5.91 -7.77 -12.91
N GLU A 135 5.94 -6.99 -11.84
CA GLU A 135 5.46 -7.36 -10.50
C GLU A 135 3.98 -7.75 -10.55
N PHE A 136 3.14 -6.93 -11.19
CA PHE A 136 1.73 -7.23 -11.41
C PHE A 136 1.52 -8.54 -12.17
N ALA A 137 2.25 -8.76 -13.26
CA ALA A 137 2.16 -10.00 -14.03
C ALA A 137 2.58 -11.22 -13.21
N THR A 138 3.67 -11.14 -12.43
CA THR A 138 4.09 -12.19 -11.49
C THR A 138 2.97 -12.51 -10.50
N ALA A 139 2.35 -11.47 -9.93
CA ALA A 139 1.24 -11.64 -9.00
C ALA A 139 0.05 -12.39 -9.60
N MET A 140 -0.36 -12.02 -10.81
CA MET A 140 -1.42 -12.70 -11.53
C MET A 140 -1.09 -14.18 -11.77
N LEU A 141 0.14 -14.48 -12.21
CA LEU A 141 0.58 -15.84 -12.51
C LEU A 141 0.62 -16.73 -11.25
N VAL A 142 1.14 -16.20 -10.13
CA VAL A 142 1.20 -16.94 -8.86
C VAL A 142 -0.21 -17.18 -8.30
N ASN A 143 -1.10 -16.18 -8.34
CA ASN A 143 -2.49 -16.33 -7.90
C ASN A 143 -3.24 -17.39 -8.73
N ALA A 144 -3.09 -17.37 -10.06
CA ALA A 144 -3.69 -18.37 -10.95
C ALA A 144 -3.15 -19.79 -10.68
N HIS A 145 -1.87 -19.91 -10.31
CA HIS A 145 -1.28 -21.19 -9.90
C HIS A 145 -1.86 -21.70 -8.58
N ARG A 146 -2.03 -20.82 -7.58
CA ARG A 146 -2.54 -21.19 -6.25
C ARG A 146 -4.01 -21.63 -6.29
N GLN A 147 -4.85 -20.94 -7.06
CA GLN A 147 -6.27 -21.30 -7.23
C GLN A 147 -6.46 -22.73 -7.76
N ARG A 148 -5.51 -23.25 -8.54
CA ARG A 148 -5.51 -24.63 -9.04
C ARG A 148 -5.14 -25.68 -7.98
N GLN A 149 -4.51 -25.27 -6.88
CA GLN A 149 -4.14 -26.19 -5.79
C GLN A 149 -5.20 -26.23 -4.68
N GLU A 150 -6.09 -25.23 -4.62
CA GLU A 150 -7.18 -25.14 -3.65
C GLU A 150 -8.54 -25.59 -4.21
N SER A 151 -8.61 -25.93 -5.51
CA SER A 151 -9.78 -26.50 -6.22
C SER A 151 -9.60 -27.98 -6.52
#